data_AF-A0A800F3L3-F1
#
_entry.id   AF-A0A800F3L3-F1
#
_cell.length_a   1.000
_cell.length_b   1.000
_cell.length_c   1.000
_cell.angle_alpha   90.00
_cell.angle_beta   90.00
_cell.angle_gamma   90.00
#
_symmetry.space_group_name_H-M   'P 1'
#
loop_
_entity.id
_entity.type
_entity.pdbx_description
1 polymer ?
#
loop_
_entity_poly.entity_id
_entity_poly.type
_entity_poly.pdbx_seq_one_letter_code
_entity_poly.pdbx_strand_id
1 'polypeptide(L)'
;MVPSSWTDDSMMWLLVGMKSRGIYETPGGTLLHVALQELEQLTLDRRALSLKDEMAARYADLVYEGWWWTPEREAIDAFMDVLMKKVTGSVSLKLFKGVATAVSRRSEESLYDASLASFGEDETYDHADAQGFIRLFGLPARVAAERADGKGESDAAVTEILRSTISKAPVG
;
A
#
# COMPACT_ATOMS: atom_id res chain seq x y z
N MET A 1 -9.58 34.25 10.44
CA MET A 1 -10.19 33.80 9.17
C MET A 1 -9.26 32.75 8.60
N VAL A 2 -9.70 31.49 8.55
CA VAL A 2 -8.89 30.38 8.04
C VAL A 2 -8.74 30.55 6.52
N PRO A 3 -7.54 30.38 5.94
CA PRO A 3 -7.36 30.44 4.49
C PRO A 3 -8.26 29.42 3.77
N SER A 4 -8.84 29.81 2.62
CA SER A 4 -9.72 28.95 1.80
C SER A 4 -9.06 27.67 1.27
N SER A 5 -7.76 27.49 1.49
CA SER A 5 -7.02 26.26 1.18
C SER A 5 -7.12 25.20 2.27
N TRP A 6 -7.62 25.54 3.47
CA TRP A 6 -7.90 24.56 4.54
C TRP A 6 -9.38 24.17 4.62
N THR A 7 -10.22 24.80 3.81
CA THR A 7 -11.63 24.46 3.66
C THR A 7 -11.77 23.41 2.57
N ASP A 8 -12.25 22.23 2.94
CA ASP A 8 -12.71 21.24 1.96
C ASP A 8 -14.15 21.58 1.56
N ASP A 9 -14.36 21.90 0.29
CA ASP A 9 -15.69 22.08 -0.32
C ASP A 9 -16.04 20.80 -1.06
N SER A 10 -16.75 19.92 -0.38
CA SER A 10 -17.08 18.59 -0.88
C SER A 10 -18.58 18.40 -1.02
N MET A 11 -18.96 17.71 -2.10
CA MET A 11 -20.31 17.24 -2.32
C MET A 11 -20.37 15.75 -1.95
N MET A 12 -21.01 15.45 -0.82
CA MET A 12 -21.10 14.09 -0.28
C MET A 12 -22.46 13.46 -0.55
N TRP A 13 -22.47 12.13 -0.57
CA TRP A 13 -23.69 11.33 -0.52
C TRP A 13 -24.10 11.13 0.93
N LEU A 14 -25.31 11.54 1.29
CA LEU A 14 -25.93 11.15 2.55
C LEU A 14 -26.32 9.67 2.48
N LEU A 15 -26.34 9.00 3.63
CA LEU A 15 -26.82 7.61 3.75
C LEU A 15 -28.22 7.41 3.13
N VAL A 16 -29.08 8.43 3.23
CA VAL A 16 -30.45 8.43 2.68
C VAL A 16 -30.47 8.56 1.13
N GLY A 17 -29.31 8.64 0.47
CA GLY A 17 -29.16 8.66 -0.98
C GLY A 17 -29.24 10.05 -1.63
N MET A 18 -29.37 11.11 -0.84
CA MET A 18 -29.38 12.49 -1.32
C MET A 18 -27.97 13.08 -1.32
N LYS A 19 -27.64 13.94 -2.29
CA LYS A 19 -26.38 14.70 -2.27
C LYS A 19 -26.52 15.97 -1.44
N SER A 20 -25.48 16.29 -0.66
CA SER A 20 -25.37 17.54 0.08
C SER A 20 -23.99 18.17 -0.12
N ARG A 21 -23.92 19.50 -0.07
CA ARG A 21 -22.67 20.26 -0.12
C ARG A 21 -22.35 20.78 1.27
N GLY A 22 -21.15 20.49 1.76
CA GLY A 22 -20.66 20.96 3.05
C GLY A 22 -19.29 21.61 2.91
N ILE A 23 -19.02 22.59 3.78
CA ILE A 23 -17.69 23.18 3.92
C ILE A 23 -17.14 22.73 5.26
N TYR A 24 -15.96 22.12 5.24
CA TYR A 24 -15.31 21.59 6.44
C TYR A 24 -13.93 22.21 6.63
N GLU A 25 -13.61 22.58 7.87
CA GLU A 25 -12.29 23.07 8.25
C GLU A 25 -11.66 22.09 9.25
N THR A 26 -10.64 21.35 8.80
CA THR A 26 -10.00 20.28 9.60
C THR A 26 -8.47 20.42 9.68
N PRO A 27 -7.93 21.60 10.06
CA PRO A 27 -6.49 21.87 9.95
C PRO A 27 -5.63 20.86 10.73
N GLY A 28 -5.99 20.51 11.97
CA GLY A 28 -5.25 19.52 12.76
C GLY A 28 -5.32 18.11 12.16
N GLY A 29 -6.48 17.72 11.64
CA GLY A 29 -6.69 16.41 11.01
C GLY A 29 -5.86 16.26 9.74
N THR A 30 -5.85 17.28 8.90
CA THR A 30 -5.02 17.30 7.67
C THR A 30 -3.54 17.18 7.99
N LEU A 31 -3.05 17.88 9.02
CA LEU A 31 -1.65 17.79 9.45
C LEU A 31 -1.29 16.39 9.95
N LEU A 32 -2.11 15.83 10.82
CA LEU A 32 -1.89 14.50 11.38
C LEU A 32 -1.97 13.42 10.30
N HIS A 33 -2.92 13.54 9.36
CA HIS A 33 -3.07 12.61 8.25
C HIS A 33 -1.82 12.58 7.37
N VAL A 34 -1.32 13.76 6.95
CA VAL A 34 -0.09 13.86 6.14
C VAL A 34 1.11 13.32 6.90
N ALA A 35 1.28 13.68 8.18
CA ALA A 35 2.40 13.18 8.99
C ALA A 35 2.34 11.66 9.18
N LEU A 36 1.15 11.11 9.42
CA LEU A 36 0.96 9.69 9.65
C LEU A 36 1.22 8.88 8.38
N GLN A 37 0.70 9.32 7.23
CA GLN A 37 0.96 8.67 5.93
C GLN A 37 2.46 8.57 5.62
N GLU A 38 3.21 9.62 5.94
CA GLU A 38 4.67 9.66 5.74
C GLU A 38 5.42 8.71 6.66
N LEU A 39 4.92 8.53 7.89
CA LEU A 39 5.49 7.59 8.84
C LEU A 39 5.15 6.14 8.50
N GLU A 40 3.93 5.89 8.04
CA GLU A 40 3.47 4.59 7.55
C GLU A 40 4.28 4.14 6.32
N GLN A 41 4.52 5.04 5.36
CA GLN A 41 5.37 4.74 4.20
C GLN A 41 6.80 4.35 4.57
N LEU A 42 7.31 4.84 5.70
CA LEU A 42 8.67 4.55 6.17
C LEU A 42 8.76 3.22 6.92
N THR A 43 7.69 2.80 7.60
CA THR A 43 7.71 1.72 8.59
C THR A 43 6.91 0.48 8.19
N LEU A 44 5.96 0.59 7.26
CA LEU A 44 5.14 -0.52 6.79
C LEU A 44 5.67 -1.09 5.47
N ASP A 45 5.51 -2.40 5.29
CA ASP A 45 5.77 -3.03 4.02
C ASP A 45 4.70 -2.67 2.98
N ARG A 46 5.06 -2.80 1.71
CA ARG A 46 4.17 -2.43 0.59
C ARG A 46 2.81 -3.14 0.64
N ARG A 47 2.76 -4.42 1.03
CA ARG A 47 1.51 -5.19 1.01
C ARG A 47 0.63 -4.83 2.20
N ALA A 48 1.22 -4.65 3.37
CA ALA A 48 0.51 -4.17 4.54
C ALA A 48 -0.06 -2.76 4.31
N LEU A 49 0.70 -1.85 3.69
CA LEU A 49 0.22 -0.51 3.38
C LEU A 49 -1.00 -0.54 2.45
N SER A 50 -0.95 -1.32 1.35
CA SER A 50 -2.10 -1.46 0.45
C SER A 50 -3.33 -2.05 1.16
N LEU A 51 -3.14 -3.08 1.98
CA LEU A 51 -4.25 -3.69 2.73
C LEU A 51 -4.83 -2.72 3.76
N LYS A 52 -3.97 -1.93 4.41
CA LYS A 52 -4.39 -0.89 5.36
C LYS A 52 -5.25 0.17 4.68
N ASP A 53 -4.88 0.61 3.48
CA ASP A 53 -5.65 1.62 2.75
C ASP A 53 -7.05 1.11 2.37
N GLU A 54 -7.16 -0.16 1.96
CA GLU A 54 -8.46 -0.82 1.72
C GLU A 54 -9.33 -0.87 2.97
N MET A 55 -8.74 -1.24 4.13
CA MET A 55 -9.47 -1.31 5.40
C MET A 55 -9.82 0.08 5.95
N ALA A 56 -8.95 1.07 5.75
CA ALA A 56 -9.18 2.45 6.17
C ALA A 56 -10.37 3.08 5.42
N ALA A 57 -10.50 2.82 4.12
CA ALA A 57 -11.66 3.25 3.35
C ALA A 57 -12.97 2.64 3.89
N ARG A 58 -12.98 1.31 4.13
CA ARG A 58 -14.14 0.63 4.74
C ARG A 58 -14.48 1.16 6.12
N TYR A 59 -13.46 1.44 6.93
CA TYR A 59 -13.65 2.01 8.27
C TYR A 59 -14.30 3.40 8.19
N ALA A 60 -13.88 4.23 7.22
CA ALA A 60 -14.47 5.55 7.00
C ALA A 60 -15.95 5.45 6.60
N ASP A 61 -16.31 4.51 5.70
CA ASP A 61 -17.69 4.26 5.30
C ASP A 61 -18.53 3.80 6.51
N LEU A 62 -18.05 2.81 7.27
CA LEU A 62 -18.72 2.29 8.47
C LEU A 62 -19.03 3.41 9.48
N VAL A 63 -18.06 4.29 9.73
CA VAL A 63 -18.22 5.44 10.64
C VAL A 63 -19.22 6.45 10.08
N TYR A 64 -19.15 6.74 8.77
CA TYR A 64 -20.06 7.68 8.11
C TYR A 64 -21.52 7.20 8.15
N GLU A 65 -21.74 5.91 7.95
CA GLU A 65 -23.05 5.26 8.00
C GLU A 65 -23.59 5.08 9.44
N GLY A 66 -22.75 5.26 10.46
CA GLY A 66 -23.15 5.21 11.87
C GLY A 66 -23.10 3.81 12.50
N TRP A 67 -22.47 2.83 11.86
CA TRP A 67 -22.36 1.44 12.34
C TRP A 67 -21.28 1.24 13.42
N TRP A 68 -21.18 2.17 14.39
CA TRP A 68 -20.11 2.18 15.37
C TRP A 68 -20.08 0.95 16.30
N TRP A 69 -21.23 0.43 16.71
CA TRP A 69 -21.32 -0.69 17.66
C TRP A 69 -21.39 -2.06 16.98
N THR A 70 -20.68 -2.23 15.87
CA THR A 70 -20.64 -3.49 15.11
C THR A 70 -19.38 -4.30 15.39
N PRO A 71 -19.45 -5.64 15.32
CA PRO A 71 -18.26 -6.49 15.40
C PRO A 71 -17.30 -6.27 14.22
N GLU A 72 -17.79 -5.76 13.09
CA GLU A 72 -16.94 -5.38 11.95
C GLU A 72 -15.94 -4.27 12.32
N ARG A 73 -16.41 -3.22 13.01
CA ARG A 73 -15.52 -2.16 13.50
C ARG A 73 -14.44 -2.72 14.44
N GLU A 74 -14.84 -3.57 15.39
CA GLU A 74 -13.92 -4.19 16.34
C GLU A 74 -12.85 -5.07 15.65
N ALA A 75 -13.24 -5.77 14.58
CA ALA A 75 -12.30 -6.57 13.79
C ALA A 75 -11.28 -5.68 13.04
N ILE A 76 -11.73 -4.55 12.47
CA ILE A 76 -10.84 -3.60 11.79
C ILE A 76 -9.91 -2.90 12.81
N ASP A 77 -10.40 -2.54 13.99
CA ASP A 77 -9.57 -1.99 15.07
C ASP A 77 -8.44 -2.95 15.43
N ALA A 78 -8.75 -4.22 15.68
CA ALA A 78 -7.74 -5.22 16.01
C ALA A 78 -6.70 -5.41 14.89
N PHE A 79 -7.13 -5.29 13.63
CA PHE A 79 -6.23 -5.28 12.49
C PHE A 79 -5.30 -4.05 12.49
N MET A 80 -5.84 -2.85 12.70
CA MET A 80 -5.07 -1.61 12.77
C MET A 80 -4.09 -1.62 13.95
N ASP A 81 -4.51 -2.13 15.12
CA ASP A 81 -3.66 -2.29 16.30
C ASP A 81 -2.44 -3.17 16.04
N VAL A 82 -2.54 -4.15 15.13
CA VAL A 82 -1.40 -4.98 14.74
C VAL A 82 -0.44 -4.20 13.84
N LEU A 83 -0.96 -3.48 12.85
CA LEU A 83 -0.14 -2.70 11.93
C LEU A 83 0.57 -1.54 12.62
N MET A 84 -0.11 -0.85 13.51
CA MET A 84 0.39 0.37 14.13
C MET A 84 1.46 0.15 15.20
N LYS A 85 1.75 -1.09 15.61
CA LYS A 85 2.74 -1.40 16.68
C LYS A 85 4.12 -0.84 16.41
N LYS A 86 4.54 -0.81 15.14
CA LYS A 86 5.88 -0.37 14.72
C LYS A 86 5.88 1.01 14.08
N VAL A 87 4.72 1.64 13.92
CA VAL A 87 4.58 2.96 13.29
C VAL A 87 4.92 4.03 14.33
N THR A 88 6.21 4.21 14.58
CA THR A 88 6.73 5.17 15.57
C THR A 88 7.80 6.06 14.94
N GLY A 89 7.82 7.34 15.31
CA GLY A 89 8.82 8.28 14.79
C GLY A 89 8.37 9.74 14.79
N SER A 90 9.09 10.56 14.03
CA SER A 90 8.87 12.00 13.92
C SER A 90 8.89 12.45 12.47
N VAL A 91 7.94 13.30 12.08
CA VAL A 91 7.85 13.91 10.75
C VAL A 91 7.82 15.43 10.91
N SER A 92 8.67 16.14 10.16
CA SER A 92 8.68 17.59 10.10
C SER A 92 7.86 18.07 8.91
N LEU A 93 6.80 18.84 9.16
CA LEU A 93 5.95 19.43 8.14
C LEU A 93 6.28 20.90 7.92
N LYS A 94 6.32 21.34 6.66
CA LYS A 94 6.33 22.74 6.26
C LYS A 94 4.94 23.14 5.83
N LEU A 95 4.42 24.21 6.43
CA LEU A 95 3.09 24.72 6.15
C LEU A 95 3.22 25.98 5.31
N PHE A 96 2.59 25.99 4.14
CA PHE A 96 2.60 27.15 3.26
C PHE A 96 1.28 27.32 2.54
N LYS A 97 0.63 28.49 2.71
CA LYS A 97 -0.62 28.87 2.05
C LYS A 97 -1.71 27.79 2.07
N GLY A 98 -1.82 27.07 3.20
CA GLY A 98 -2.77 25.99 3.42
C GLY A 98 -2.46 24.66 2.77
N VAL A 99 -1.21 24.47 2.34
CA VAL A 99 -0.65 23.16 2.01
C VAL A 99 0.30 22.75 3.13
N ALA A 100 0.18 21.50 3.56
CA ALA A 100 1.14 20.85 4.43
C ALA A 100 2.02 19.91 3.59
N THR A 101 3.34 20.04 3.70
CA THR A 101 4.29 19.21 2.96
C THR A 101 5.32 18.65 3.93
N ALA A 102 5.56 17.34 3.88
CA ALA A 102 6.61 16.71 4.68
C ALA A 102 7.99 17.06 4.13
N VAL A 103 8.88 17.50 5.03
CA VAL A 103 10.26 17.91 4.72
C VAL A 103 11.26 16.86 5.19
N SER A 104 11.00 16.25 6.35
CA SER A 104 11.85 15.19 6.88
C SER A 104 11.02 14.18 7.66
N ARG A 105 11.51 12.94 7.70
CA ARG A 105 10.90 11.80 8.39
C ARG A 105 12.01 10.98 9.02
N ARG A 106 11.78 10.53 10.25
CA ARG A 106 12.73 9.72 11.02
C ARG A 106 11.95 8.71 11.86
N SER A 107 12.38 7.47 11.83
CA SER A 107 11.86 6.37 12.64
C SER A 107 13.00 5.44 13.03
N GLU A 108 12.94 4.85 14.22
CA GLU A 108 13.86 3.79 14.65
C GLU A 108 13.50 2.44 14.00
N GLU A 109 12.22 2.23 13.64
CA GLU A 109 11.69 1.04 12.97
C GLU A 109 11.58 1.23 11.44
N SER A 110 12.45 2.07 10.86
CA SER A 110 12.47 2.36 9.43
C SER A 110 12.84 1.11 8.62
N LEU A 111 12.02 0.78 7.62
CA LEU A 111 12.33 -0.26 6.63
C LEU A 111 13.21 0.26 5.47
N TYR A 112 13.47 1.57 5.44
CA TYR A 112 14.38 2.18 4.48
C TYR A 112 15.85 1.95 4.87
N ASP A 113 16.61 1.33 3.98
CA ASP A 113 18.06 1.18 4.08
C ASP A 113 18.73 1.96 2.94
N ALA A 114 19.56 2.94 3.30
CA ALA A 114 20.25 3.80 2.35
C ALA A 114 21.29 3.04 1.52
N SER A 115 21.86 1.94 2.05
CA SER A 115 22.88 1.15 1.36
C SER A 115 22.29 0.34 0.21
N LEU A 116 21.08 -0.22 0.41
CA LEU A 116 20.34 -0.96 -0.62
C LEU A 116 19.67 -0.06 -1.67
N ALA A 117 19.35 1.19 -1.30
CA ALA A 117 18.71 2.15 -2.19
C ALA A 117 19.71 3.04 -2.96
N SER A 118 20.98 2.99 -2.60
CA SER A 118 22.05 3.75 -3.23
C SER A 118 22.34 3.17 -4.63
N PHE A 119 22.47 4.04 -5.63
CA PHE A 119 22.98 3.68 -6.96
C PHE A 119 24.53 3.62 -6.99
N GLY A 120 25.18 3.67 -5.83
CA GLY A 120 26.63 3.60 -5.68
C GLY A 120 27.18 2.18 -5.87
N GLU A 121 28.51 2.05 -5.94
CA GLU A 121 29.25 0.78 -6.04
C GLU A 121 29.21 -0.04 -4.73
N ASP A 122 28.05 -0.17 -4.09
CA ASP A 122 27.92 -1.00 -2.88
C ASP A 122 27.53 -2.44 -3.25
N GLU A 123 28.34 -3.40 -2.80
CA GLU A 123 28.27 -4.85 -3.09
C GLU A 123 27.03 -5.58 -2.52
N THR A 124 26.04 -4.86 -2.01
CA THR A 124 24.96 -5.44 -1.19
C THR A 124 23.81 -6.01 -2.02
N TYR A 125 23.64 -5.61 -3.29
CA TYR A 125 22.59 -6.11 -4.19
C TYR A 125 23.19 -6.71 -5.47
N ASP A 126 22.96 -8.01 -5.69
CA ASP A 126 23.38 -8.67 -6.94
C ASP A 126 22.36 -8.40 -8.06
N HIS A 127 22.76 -7.60 -9.03
CA HIS A 127 21.94 -7.29 -10.20
C HIS A 127 21.65 -8.50 -11.10
N ALA A 128 22.44 -9.59 -11.02
CA ALA A 128 22.19 -10.80 -11.80
C ALA A 128 20.89 -11.50 -11.37
N ASP A 129 20.54 -11.44 -10.08
CA ASP A 129 19.32 -12.05 -9.53
C ASP A 129 18.05 -11.39 -10.10
N ALA A 130 18.11 -10.08 -10.39
CA ALA A 130 17.00 -9.34 -10.98
C ALA A 130 16.54 -9.96 -12.31
N GLN A 131 17.49 -10.47 -13.11
CA GLN A 131 17.18 -11.08 -14.41
C GLN A 131 16.40 -12.39 -14.24
N GLY A 132 16.76 -13.20 -13.23
CA GLY A 132 16.02 -14.41 -12.85
C GLY A 132 14.61 -14.07 -12.38
N PHE A 133 14.49 -13.08 -11.48
CA PHE A 133 13.21 -12.62 -10.94
C PHE A 133 12.26 -12.13 -12.04
N ILE A 134 12.72 -11.27 -12.96
CA ILE A 134 11.88 -10.73 -14.05
C ILE A 134 11.31 -11.86 -14.91
N ARG A 135 12.14 -12.86 -15.25
CA ARG A 135 11.70 -14.01 -16.06
C ARG A 135 10.64 -14.84 -15.35
N LEU A 136 10.82 -15.12 -14.06
CA LEU A 136 9.89 -15.94 -13.28
C LEU A 136 8.60 -15.18 -12.95
N PHE A 137 8.70 -13.91 -12.53
CA PHE A 137 7.56 -13.07 -12.19
C PHE A 137 6.69 -12.78 -13.42
N GLY A 138 7.31 -12.61 -14.60
CA GLY A 138 6.60 -12.38 -15.86
C GLY A 138 6.04 -13.66 -16.52
N LEU A 139 6.38 -14.85 -16.02
CA LEU A 139 6.01 -16.12 -16.66
C LEU A 139 4.48 -16.28 -16.85
N PRO A 140 3.62 -16.00 -15.85
CA PRO A 140 2.18 -16.13 -16.03
C PRO A 140 1.62 -15.16 -17.09
N ALA A 141 2.13 -13.92 -17.11
CA ALA A 141 1.73 -12.92 -18.09
C ALA A 141 2.15 -13.32 -19.51
N ARG A 142 3.34 -13.90 -19.67
CA ARG A 142 3.83 -14.39 -20.96
C ARG A 142 2.96 -15.55 -21.49
N VAL A 143 2.62 -16.51 -20.65
CA VAL A 143 1.74 -17.63 -21.02
C VAL A 143 0.35 -17.13 -21.42
N ALA A 144 -0.20 -16.16 -20.69
CA ALA A 144 -1.49 -15.55 -21.03
C ALA A 144 -1.46 -14.86 -22.41
N ALA A 145 -0.38 -14.12 -22.71
CA ALA A 145 -0.19 -13.46 -24.00
C ALA A 145 -0.04 -14.47 -25.16
N GLU A 146 0.77 -15.53 -24.98
CA GLU A 146 0.97 -16.58 -25.99
C GLU A 146 -0.33 -17.33 -26.34
N ARG A 147 -1.19 -17.55 -25.33
CA ARG A 147 -2.53 -18.13 -25.53
C ARG A 147 -3.49 -17.16 -26.23
N ALA A 148 -3.39 -15.86 -25.95
CA ALA A 148 -4.19 -14.83 -26.61
C ALA A 148 -3.80 -14.63 -28.09
N ASP A 149 -2.51 -14.76 -28.41
CA ASP A 149 -1.96 -14.64 -29.77
C ASP A 149 -2.11 -15.92 -30.62
N GLY A 150 -2.73 -16.99 -30.08
CA GLY A 150 -3.02 -18.22 -30.82
C GLY A 150 -1.81 -19.09 -31.16
N LYS A 151 -0.63 -18.87 -30.56
CA LYS A 151 0.59 -19.68 -30.75
C LYS A 151 0.65 -20.90 -29.82
N GLY A 152 -0.49 -21.58 -29.64
CA GLY A 152 -0.67 -22.68 -28.70
C GLY A 152 -0.16 -24.04 -29.20
N GLU A 153 1.10 -24.16 -29.59
CA GLU A 153 1.70 -25.44 -30.04
C GLU A 153 2.82 -25.98 -29.11
N SER A 154 3.18 -25.28 -28.04
CA SER A 154 4.29 -25.67 -27.14
C SER A 154 3.85 -26.33 -25.82
N ASP A 155 2.54 -26.48 -25.56
CA ASP A 155 2.02 -26.98 -24.28
C ASP A 155 2.25 -28.51 -24.07
N ALA A 156 2.55 -29.26 -25.14
CA ALA A 156 2.84 -30.69 -25.05
C ALA A 156 4.20 -30.97 -24.37
N ALA A 157 5.24 -30.20 -24.70
CA ALA A 157 6.59 -30.41 -24.17
C ALA A 157 6.75 -29.92 -22.72
N VAL A 158 6.11 -28.82 -22.35
CA VAL A 158 6.19 -28.25 -20.98
C VAL A 158 5.45 -29.14 -19.99
N THR A 159 4.31 -29.70 -20.39
CA THR A 159 3.53 -30.65 -19.57
C THR A 159 4.29 -31.97 -19.37
N GLU A 160 5.05 -32.42 -20.36
CA GLU A 160 5.81 -33.68 -20.29
C GLU A 160 7.11 -33.54 -19.48
N ILE A 161 7.79 -32.39 -19.56
CA ILE A 161 8.96 -32.09 -18.73
C ILE A 161 8.57 -31.94 -17.26
N LEU A 162 7.49 -31.22 -16.93
CA LEU A 162 6.97 -31.11 -15.56
C LEU A 162 6.61 -32.49 -14.97
N ARG A 163 6.04 -33.39 -15.78
CA ARG A 163 5.74 -34.78 -15.39
C ARG A 163 7.03 -35.58 -15.09
N SER A 164 8.11 -35.34 -15.84
CA SER A 164 9.41 -36.00 -15.62
C SER A 164 10.19 -35.49 -14.41
N THR A 165 10.03 -34.21 -14.06
CA THR A 165 10.74 -33.57 -12.93
C THR A 165 10.09 -33.88 -11.59
N ILE A 166 8.76 -33.95 -11.51
CA ILE A 166 8.03 -34.27 -10.26
C ILE A 166 8.26 -35.74 -9.84
N SER A 167 8.55 -36.64 -10.78
CA SER A 167 8.87 -38.05 -10.52
C SER A 167 10.25 -38.31 -9.87
N LYS A 168 11.19 -37.35 -9.95
CA LYS A 168 12.59 -37.50 -9.50
C LYS A 168 12.95 -36.74 -8.21
N ALA A 169 12.00 -36.10 -7.54
CA ALA A 169 12.29 -35.47 -6.25
C ALA A 169 12.40 -36.54 -5.14
N PRO A 170 13.52 -36.63 -4.38
CA PRO A 170 13.57 -37.52 -3.23
C PRO A 170 12.68 -36.95 -2.13
N VAL A 171 11.75 -37.78 -1.67
CA VAL A 171 11.00 -37.54 -0.43
C VAL A 171 12.01 -37.62 0.71
N GLY A 172 12.32 -36.48 1.30
CA GLY A 172 13.10 -36.33 2.54
C GLY A 172 12.27 -35.56 3.54
#